data_AF-X1BFI4-F1
#
_entry.id   AF-X1BFI4-F1
#
_cell.length_a   1.000
_cell.length_b   1.000
_cell.length_c   1.000
_cell.angle_alpha   90.00
_cell.angle_beta   90.00
_cell.angle_gamma   90.00
#
_symmetry.space_group_name_H-M   'P 1'
#
loop_
_entity.id
_entity.type
_entity.pdbx_description
1 polymer ?
#
loop_
_entity_poly.entity_id
_entity_poly.type
_entity_poly.pdbx_seq_one_letter_code
_entity_poly.pdbx_strand_id
1 'polypeptide(L)'
;MLTINGHEREPTGLTINGVDEFFATEGELQVNGQEHYDFFRRYGVNPSNLVLWLDQSAPAAGLSLSSWADLSGQINPIDQATASYQPSIVGSFQKDASRDFDGTDNFMAQEEQDDESGATFWPTNAGAAFNATNARFRVAGVDLSAFATAANDYMLVIHDSADKTAWGYIDVADSAEDTGSEEVGAGNCTSAGPTNYDTFDGASATGFHAIKTTAGDTDIANTADQISWVANKLYKITFTENLASGLVPKLRVTTAAGGGSIGYDKATVNGANTIYFISDTTTTGILMFYHIGGQVSEYTISNISVKEVTHVGEDGVLIMSTKGGTTQSWALQESGIDLNDIDSFEVLKTDFQITGALSVFMWVKPDDGQPEGGVEHLLSKLRAVDKFRSFSIILMTDGKIRASFSSNGADLGEYKTTDGAFFSNGAETWHHIGFVYNGTTIVIYGDGVALDSTVGVGGIPAALHDNSEKLTIGSQSTPGNYFRWTY
;
A
#
# COMPACT_ATOMS: atom_id res chain seq x y z
N MET A 1 -38.82 -15.14 69.80
CA MET A 1 -37.48 -15.06 70.41
C MET A 1 -36.74 -13.97 69.67
N LEU A 2 -36.65 -12.82 70.35
CA LEU A 2 -36.03 -11.50 70.12
C LEU A 2 -36.04 -10.82 68.73
N THR A 3 -36.89 -9.78 68.64
CA THR A 3 -36.86 -8.62 67.72
C THR A 3 -36.19 -7.43 68.44
N ILE A 4 -35.31 -6.65 67.77
CA ILE A 4 -34.91 -5.26 68.14
C ILE A 4 -34.52 -4.55 66.81
N ASN A 5 -35.33 -3.63 66.26
CA ASN A 5 -35.46 -2.17 66.49
C ASN A 5 -34.29 -1.29 65.99
N GLY A 6 -34.63 -0.28 65.19
CA GLY A 6 -33.70 0.69 64.59
C GLY A 6 -33.24 1.80 65.52
N HIS A 7 -32.37 2.67 64.99
CA HIS A 7 -32.15 4.02 65.48
C HIS A 7 -31.55 4.92 64.40
N GLU A 8 -32.26 6.01 64.10
CA GLU A 8 -31.71 7.25 63.57
C GLU A 8 -30.78 7.90 64.61
N ARG A 9 -29.66 8.48 64.16
CA ARG A 9 -29.00 9.64 64.78
C ARG A 9 -28.29 10.47 63.71
N GLU A 10 -28.77 11.70 63.58
CA GLU A 10 -28.21 12.90 62.94
C GLU A 10 -26.90 13.39 63.63
N PRO A 11 -26.18 14.39 63.06
CA PRO A 11 -24.72 14.42 62.95
C PRO A 11 -24.00 15.12 64.10
N THR A 12 -22.73 14.77 64.31
CA THR A 12 -21.80 15.57 65.12
C THR A 12 -20.82 16.28 64.22
N GLY A 13 -20.92 17.61 64.20
CA GLY A 13 -19.95 18.48 63.55
C GLY A 13 -18.55 18.35 64.16
N LEU A 14 -17.55 18.44 63.30
CA LEU A 14 -16.17 18.71 63.66
C LEU A 14 -15.78 20.05 63.04
N THR A 15 -15.57 21.04 63.90
CA THR A 15 -14.94 22.31 63.53
C THR A 15 -13.45 22.21 63.84
N ILE A 16 -12.58 22.39 62.84
CA ILE A 16 -11.17 22.71 63.06
C ILE A 16 -10.83 23.96 62.25
N ASN A 17 -10.43 25.00 62.99
CA ASN A 17 -9.85 26.24 62.51
C ASN A 17 -8.36 26.05 62.22
N GLY A 18 -7.85 26.65 61.14
CA GLY A 18 -6.50 27.22 61.10
C GLY A 18 -5.44 26.50 60.29
N VAL A 19 -5.28 26.96 59.04
CA VAL A 19 -4.05 27.19 58.23
C VAL A 19 -2.89 26.19 58.35
N ASP A 20 -2.70 25.37 57.31
CA ASP A 20 -1.46 25.31 56.51
C ASP A 20 -1.72 24.51 55.22
N GLU A 21 -1.12 24.96 54.12
CA GLU A 21 -1.27 24.44 52.76
C GLU A 21 -0.88 22.95 52.64
N PHE A 22 -1.72 22.14 51.98
CA PHE A 22 -1.34 20.79 51.52
C PHE A 22 -1.96 20.48 50.15
N PHE A 23 -1.11 19.99 49.24
CA PHE A 23 -1.41 19.64 47.86
C PHE A 23 -2.04 18.24 47.74
N ALA A 24 -3.01 18.14 46.83
CA ALA A 24 -3.58 16.99 46.09
C ALA A 24 -4.33 15.88 46.87
N THR A 25 -5.57 15.60 46.44
CA THR A 25 -5.96 14.29 45.87
C THR A 25 -7.35 14.34 45.21
N GLU A 26 -7.38 13.86 43.97
CA GLU A 26 -8.44 13.16 43.21
C GLU A 26 -9.87 13.17 43.77
N GLY A 27 -10.79 13.74 42.98
CA GLY A 27 -12.23 13.60 43.21
C GLY A 27 -12.73 12.23 42.76
N GLU A 28 -13.17 11.41 43.72
CA GLU A 28 -13.91 10.17 43.50
C GLU A 28 -15.30 10.45 42.91
N LEU A 29 -15.58 9.89 41.72
CA LEU A 29 -16.95 9.77 41.22
C LEU A 29 -17.51 8.41 41.64
N GLN A 30 -18.32 8.39 42.69
CA GLN A 30 -19.09 7.20 43.06
C GLN A 30 -20.39 7.12 42.25
N VAL A 31 -20.51 6.11 41.39
CA VAL A 31 -21.80 5.72 40.80
C VAL A 31 -22.13 4.31 41.30
N ASN A 32 -23.18 4.21 42.12
CA ASN A 32 -23.78 2.96 42.63
C ASN A 32 -22.89 2.04 43.49
N GLY A 33 -21.95 2.57 44.27
CA GLY A 33 -21.37 1.86 45.43
C GLY A 33 -20.61 0.56 45.10
N GLN A 34 -20.10 0.40 43.88
CA GLN A 34 -19.20 -0.68 43.50
C GLN A 34 -17.89 -0.06 42.96
N GLU A 35 -16.76 -0.37 43.60
CA GLU A 35 -15.45 0.07 43.14
C GLU A 35 -15.07 -0.69 41.85
N HIS A 36 -15.00 0.01 40.71
CA HIS A 36 -14.47 -0.53 39.45
C HIS A 36 -13.01 -0.10 39.27
N TYR A 37 -12.07 -0.90 39.77
CA TYR A 37 -10.64 -0.61 39.78
C TYR A 37 -9.82 -1.19 38.60
N ASP A 38 -10.42 -1.45 37.42
CA ASP A 38 -9.76 -2.39 36.50
C ASP A 38 -9.65 -2.00 35.01
N PHE A 39 -10.05 -0.79 34.60
CA PHE A 39 -9.83 -0.37 33.20
C PHE A 39 -8.41 0.16 32.96
N PHE A 40 -7.96 1.15 33.75
CA PHE A 40 -6.69 1.86 33.48
C PHE A 40 -5.43 1.05 33.84
N ARG A 41 -5.49 0.18 34.86
CA ARG A 41 -4.35 -0.69 35.23
C ARG A 41 -4.09 -1.80 34.21
N ARG A 42 -5.14 -2.27 33.51
CA ARG A 42 -5.02 -3.39 32.58
C ARG A 42 -4.33 -3.00 31.27
N TYR A 43 -4.39 -1.72 30.90
CA TYR A 43 -3.87 -1.20 29.63
C TYR A 43 -2.68 -0.23 29.79
N GLY A 44 -2.21 0.02 31.01
CA GLY A 44 -1.03 0.89 31.25
C GLY A 44 -1.21 2.33 30.77
N VAL A 45 -2.46 2.80 30.61
CA VAL A 45 -2.75 4.16 30.15
C VAL A 45 -2.55 5.11 31.33
N ASN A 46 -1.55 5.98 31.23
CA ASN A 46 -1.34 7.05 32.19
C ASN A 46 -2.39 8.17 31.94
N PRO A 47 -3.34 8.40 32.86
CA PRO A 47 -4.42 9.36 32.67
C PRO A 47 -3.92 10.81 32.61
N SER A 48 -2.69 11.10 33.04
CA SER A 48 -2.12 12.45 32.98
C SER A 48 -1.92 12.98 31.56
N ASN A 49 -1.99 12.11 30.54
CA ASN A 49 -1.80 12.45 29.13
C ASN A 49 -3.05 12.21 28.28
N LEU A 50 -4.19 11.88 28.90
CA LEU A 50 -5.44 11.67 28.17
C LEU A 50 -6.13 13.03 27.97
N VAL A 51 -6.08 13.58 26.75
CA VAL A 51 -6.83 14.78 26.39
C VAL A 51 -8.05 14.38 25.56
N LEU A 52 -9.23 14.49 26.15
CA LEU A 52 -10.51 14.32 25.46
C LEU A 52 -10.87 15.64 24.77
N TRP A 53 -10.97 15.63 23.44
CA TRP A 53 -11.40 16.79 22.66
C TRP A 53 -12.88 16.64 22.29
N LEU A 54 -13.71 17.60 22.70
CA LEU A 54 -15.09 17.73 22.24
C LEU A 54 -15.29 19.15 21.70
N ASP A 55 -15.72 19.25 20.44
CA ASP A 55 -16.11 20.49 19.79
C ASP A 55 -17.50 20.93 20.29
N GLN A 56 -17.63 22.19 20.71
CA GLN A 56 -18.91 22.79 21.05
C GLN A 56 -19.38 23.65 19.87
N SER A 57 -20.32 23.12 19.11
CA SER A 57 -20.95 23.82 18.00
C SER A 57 -21.67 25.12 18.45
N ALA A 58 -21.41 26.18 17.66
CA ALA A 58 -22.18 27.40 17.42
C ALA A 58 -21.71 28.71 18.12
N PRO A 59 -20.93 29.57 17.43
CA PRO A 59 -20.92 30.97 17.77
C PRO A 59 -22.16 31.65 17.16
N ALA A 60 -23.02 32.17 18.03
CA ALA A 60 -23.86 33.31 17.66
C ALA A 60 -22.95 34.40 17.06
N ALA A 61 -23.39 35.00 15.96
CA ALA A 61 -22.60 35.94 15.15
C ALA A 61 -21.85 36.99 15.99
N GLY A 62 -20.51 37.03 15.85
CA GLY A 62 -19.70 38.20 16.24
C GLY A 62 -18.50 37.98 17.17
N LEU A 63 -18.09 36.75 17.49
CA LEU A 63 -16.88 36.50 18.29
C LEU A 63 -15.74 35.92 17.44
N SER A 64 -14.54 36.49 17.56
CA SER A 64 -13.32 35.98 16.93
C SER A 64 -12.84 34.71 17.64
N LEU A 65 -12.47 33.69 16.84
CA LEU A 65 -11.90 32.39 17.24
C LEU A 65 -10.49 32.50 17.87
N SER A 66 -10.35 33.31 18.92
CA SER A 66 -9.05 33.49 19.61
C SER A 66 -9.08 33.11 21.09
N SER A 67 -10.13 32.45 21.56
CA SER A 67 -10.23 32.02 22.96
C SER A 67 -10.75 30.59 23.04
N TRP A 68 -9.82 29.66 23.25
CA TRP A 68 -10.13 28.30 23.70
C TRP A 68 -10.31 28.37 25.22
N ALA A 69 -11.50 28.03 25.72
CA ALA A 69 -11.80 28.06 27.15
C ALA A 69 -11.97 26.64 27.70
N ASP A 70 -11.49 26.41 28.92
CA ASP A 70 -11.73 25.19 29.69
C ASP A 70 -13.23 24.95 29.89
N LEU A 71 -13.73 23.77 29.49
CA LEU A 71 -15.12 23.35 29.65
C LEU A 71 -15.34 22.47 30.90
N SER A 72 -14.32 22.26 31.72
CA SER A 72 -14.40 21.48 32.96
C SER A 72 -15.26 22.15 34.06
N GLY A 73 -15.74 23.37 33.82
CA GLY A 73 -16.50 24.17 34.78
C GLY A 73 -15.61 24.83 35.85
N GLN A 74 -14.30 24.65 35.75
CA GLN A 74 -13.33 25.37 36.56
C GLN A 74 -12.78 26.56 35.76
N ILE A 75 -12.79 27.74 36.36
CA ILE A 75 -12.40 29.00 35.73
C ILE A 75 -10.86 29.07 35.67
N ASN A 76 -10.23 28.23 34.85
CA ASN A 76 -8.80 28.26 34.58
C ASN A 76 -8.57 28.58 33.09
N PRO A 77 -8.50 29.86 32.70
CA PRO A 77 -8.00 30.23 31.38
C PRO A 77 -6.49 29.99 31.37
N ILE A 78 -6.06 28.77 31.04
CA ILE A 78 -4.67 28.53 30.68
C ILE A 78 -4.58 28.81 29.18
N ASP A 79 -4.32 30.07 28.83
CA ASP A 79 -3.73 30.38 27.53
C ASP A 79 -2.50 29.50 27.35
N GLN A 80 -2.46 28.68 26.30
CA GLN A 80 -1.31 27.84 25.99
C GLN A 80 -0.17 28.76 25.50
N ALA A 81 0.61 29.30 26.45
CA ALA A 81 1.63 30.33 26.18
C ALA A 81 2.81 29.84 25.32
N THR A 82 2.94 28.53 25.14
CA THR A 82 4.02 27.94 24.35
C THR A 82 3.59 27.80 22.89
N ALA A 83 4.11 28.67 22.02
CA ALA A 83 3.75 28.73 20.60
C ALA A 83 3.99 27.41 19.83
N SER A 84 4.94 26.57 20.26
CA SER A 84 5.18 25.25 19.64
C SER A 84 4.11 24.20 19.97
N TYR A 85 3.23 24.48 20.94
CA TYR A 85 2.09 23.64 21.30
C TYR A 85 0.75 24.25 20.86
N GLN A 86 0.79 25.42 20.21
CA GLN A 86 -0.39 26.00 19.57
C GLN A 86 -0.54 25.36 18.17
N PRO A 87 -1.76 25.03 17.73
CA PRO A 87 -2.00 24.58 16.37
C PRO A 87 -1.51 25.61 15.35
N SER A 88 -0.75 25.15 14.35
CA SER A 88 -0.30 25.99 13.25
C SER A 88 -1.46 26.33 12.32
N ILE A 89 -1.72 27.62 12.08
CA ILE A 89 -2.68 28.08 11.08
C ILE A 89 -1.93 28.21 9.75
N VAL A 90 -2.13 27.25 8.85
CA VAL A 90 -1.52 27.26 7.52
C VAL A 90 -2.43 27.97 6.52
N GLY A 91 -2.02 29.16 6.09
CA GLY A 91 -2.76 29.98 5.13
C GLY A 91 -2.38 29.69 3.68
N SER A 92 -2.77 28.52 3.14
CA SER A 92 -3.13 28.31 1.71
C SER A 92 -3.25 26.82 1.37
N PHE A 93 -4.27 26.49 0.57
CA PHE A 93 -4.64 25.13 0.14
C PHE A 93 -3.73 24.62 -0.99
N GLN A 94 -3.19 23.41 -0.85
CA GLN A 94 -2.69 22.60 -1.98
C GLN A 94 -3.67 21.49 -2.34
N LYS A 95 -3.62 21.08 -3.60
CA LYS A 95 -4.60 20.28 -4.34
C LYS A 95 -4.55 18.77 -4.04
N ASP A 96 -3.64 18.34 -3.18
CA ASP A 96 -3.38 16.93 -2.86
C ASP A 96 -3.95 16.55 -1.48
N ALA A 97 -5.23 16.88 -1.25
CA ALA A 97 -5.88 16.78 0.07
C ALA A 97 -6.45 15.38 0.41
N SER A 98 -5.83 14.30 -0.07
CA SER A 98 -5.95 12.99 0.61
C SER A 98 -4.94 12.98 1.76
N ARG A 99 -5.37 12.62 2.97
CA ARG A 99 -4.42 12.34 4.05
C ARG A 99 -3.95 10.90 3.93
N ASP A 100 -2.65 10.71 3.83
CA ASP A 100 -2.00 9.44 4.10
C ASP A 100 -1.74 9.31 5.60
N PHE A 101 -2.05 8.15 6.16
CA PHE A 101 -1.97 7.88 7.60
C PHE A 101 -0.62 7.22 7.92
N ASP A 102 0.38 8.02 8.32
CA ASP A 102 1.76 7.56 8.56
C ASP A 102 2.02 6.85 9.90
N GLY A 103 0.97 6.67 10.71
CA GLY A 103 1.04 5.85 11.93
C GLY A 103 1.88 6.41 13.08
N THR A 104 2.32 7.67 13.06
CA THR A 104 3.02 8.24 14.21
C THR A 104 2.10 8.58 15.37
N ASP A 105 0.84 8.99 15.11
CA ASP A 105 -0.15 9.31 16.16
C ASP A 105 -1.64 8.97 15.83
N ASN A 106 -1.95 8.28 14.71
CA ASN A 106 -3.34 7.98 14.33
C ASN A 106 -3.61 6.47 14.15
N PHE A 107 -4.64 5.95 14.82
CA PHE A 107 -5.13 4.58 14.67
C PHE A 107 -5.94 4.44 13.38
N MET A 108 -5.26 4.19 12.26
CA MET A 108 -5.66 3.43 11.06
C MET A 108 -4.57 3.70 10.01
N ALA A 109 -3.39 3.09 10.18
CA ALA A 109 -2.25 3.31 9.30
C ALA A 109 -2.26 2.30 8.14
N GLN A 110 -2.52 2.79 6.93
CA GLN A 110 -1.95 2.20 5.73
C GLN A 110 -0.69 2.99 5.44
N GLU A 111 0.45 2.44 5.84
CA GLU A 111 1.75 3.03 5.55
C GLU A 111 2.07 2.74 4.09
N GLU A 112 1.96 3.76 3.24
CA GLU A 112 2.61 3.77 1.95
C GLU A 112 4.07 4.10 2.21
N GLN A 113 4.93 3.07 2.25
CA GLN A 113 6.35 3.31 2.11
C GLN A 113 6.66 3.49 0.63
N ASP A 114 6.20 4.61 0.08
CA ASP A 114 6.87 5.21 -1.07
C ASP A 114 7.88 6.21 -0.49
N ASP A 115 9.16 5.92 -0.69
CA ASP A 115 10.21 6.86 -0.35
C ASP A 115 10.24 7.98 -1.41
N GLU A 116 9.28 8.91 -1.32
CA GLU A 116 9.30 10.17 -2.06
C GLU A 116 10.49 11.07 -1.67
N SER A 117 11.46 10.65 -0.83
CA SER A 117 12.63 11.47 -0.47
C SER A 117 13.56 11.79 -1.66
N GLY A 118 13.21 11.38 -2.88
CA GLY A 118 13.95 11.73 -4.08
C GLY A 118 15.31 11.05 -4.15
N ALA A 119 15.58 10.07 -3.27
CA ALA A 119 16.48 9.00 -3.62
C ALA A 119 15.82 8.25 -4.78
N THR A 120 16.36 8.44 -5.98
CA THR A 120 15.91 7.80 -7.21
C THR A 120 15.96 6.27 -7.07
N PHE A 121 14.92 5.67 -6.48
CA PHE A 121 14.58 4.26 -6.56
C PHE A 121 13.90 3.96 -7.90
N TRP A 122 14.38 4.58 -9.00
CA TRP A 122 14.00 4.08 -10.31
C TRP A 122 14.49 2.63 -10.35
N PRO A 123 13.60 1.64 -10.47
CA PRO A 123 13.95 0.24 -10.43
C PRO A 123 14.65 -0.14 -11.74
N THR A 124 15.83 0.43 -11.99
CA THR A 124 16.66 0.10 -13.15
C THR A 124 17.00 -1.39 -13.16
N ASN A 125 16.93 -2.04 -11.99
CA ASN A 125 17.17 -3.48 -11.78
C ASN A 125 16.10 -4.15 -10.89
N ALA A 126 14.81 -3.89 -11.10
CA ALA A 126 13.78 -4.78 -10.54
C ALA A 126 13.54 -6.00 -11.42
N GLY A 127 13.08 -7.09 -10.81
CA GLY A 127 12.69 -8.30 -11.52
C GLY A 127 11.64 -9.09 -10.74
N ALA A 128 10.55 -9.47 -11.40
CA ALA A 128 9.48 -10.32 -10.89
C ALA A 128 9.40 -11.65 -11.65
N ALA A 129 9.01 -12.77 -11.02
CA ALA A 129 8.66 -14.00 -11.75
C ALA A 129 7.16 -14.31 -11.58
N PHE A 130 6.54 -14.90 -12.60
CA PHE A 130 5.09 -15.15 -12.65
C PHE A 130 4.66 -16.61 -12.57
N ASN A 131 5.58 -17.57 -12.53
CA ASN A 131 5.17 -18.96 -12.51
C ASN A 131 4.29 -19.23 -11.26
N ALA A 132 3.18 -19.96 -11.44
CA ALA A 132 2.23 -20.34 -10.40
C ALA A 132 2.85 -21.11 -9.22
N THR A 133 4.11 -21.52 -9.37
CA THR A 133 4.90 -22.22 -8.36
C THR A 133 6.20 -21.50 -8.01
N ASN A 134 6.45 -20.28 -8.50
CA ASN A 134 7.70 -19.58 -8.27
C ASN A 134 7.59 -18.05 -8.41
N ALA A 135 6.48 -17.48 -7.93
CA ALA A 135 6.32 -16.03 -7.91
C ALA A 135 7.27 -15.38 -6.90
N ARG A 136 8.00 -14.38 -7.38
CA ARG A 136 8.99 -13.65 -6.57
C ARG A 136 9.12 -12.23 -7.11
N PHE A 137 9.63 -11.34 -6.28
CA PHE A 137 9.96 -9.97 -6.66
C PHE A 137 11.32 -9.60 -6.08
N ARG A 138 12.04 -8.75 -6.78
CA ARG A 138 13.33 -8.23 -6.35
C ARG A 138 13.47 -6.79 -6.81
N VAL A 139 14.08 -5.97 -5.96
CA VAL A 139 14.55 -4.63 -6.33
C VAL A 139 15.97 -4.49 -5.82
N ALA A 140 16.94 -4.40 -6.73
CA ALA A 140 18.34 -4.28 -6.33
C ALA A 140 18.56 -3.04 -5.44
N GLY A 141 19.13 -3.26 -4.25
CA GLY A 141 19.43 -2.19 -3.29
C GLY A 141 18.29 -1.83 -2.33
N VAL A 142 17.13 -2.51 -2.43
CA VAL A 142 16.05 -2.39 -1.45
C VAL A 142 16.02 -3.66 -0.60
N ASP A 143 16.18 -3.52 0.71
CA ASP A 143 16.00 -4.62 1.65
C ASP A 143 14.50 -4.79 1.93
N LEU A 144 13.93 -5.90 1.44
CA LEU A 144 12.52 -6.22 1.65
C LEU A 144 12.30 -7.20 2.82
N SER A 145 13.37 -7.62 3.51
CA SER A 145 13.30 -8.61 4.58
C SER A 145 12.48 -8.16 5.79
N ALA A 146 12.36 -6.85 6.02
CA ALA A 146 11.53 -6.31 7.08
C ALA A 146 10.02 -6.58 6.86
N PHE A 147 9.57 -6.77 5.62
CA PHE A 147 8.17 -7.03 5.26
C PHE A 147 7.86 -8.52 5.12
N ALA A 148 8.89 -9.35 5.17
CA ALA A 148 8.81 -10.77 5.01
C ALA A 148 8.41 -11.49 6.30
N THR A 149 7.11 -11.53 6.61
CA THR A 149 6.60 -12.21 7.80
C THR A 149 5.98 -13.56 7.45
N ALA A 150 6.12 -14.54 8.35
CA ALA A 150 5.54 -15.87 8.18
C ALA A 150 3.99 -15.90 8.15
N ALA A 151 3.34 -14.80 8.57
CA ALA A 151 1.89 -14.64 8.50
C ALA A 151 1.43 -13.91 7.22
N ASN A 152 2.37 -13.49 6.38
CA ASN A 152 2.15 -12.64 5.23
C ASN A 152 1.40 -11.35 5.59
N ASP A 153 1.91 -10.63 6.59
CA ASP A 153 1.28 -9.42 7.11
C ASP A 153 1.35 -8.25 6.11
N TYR A 154 2.20 -8.37 5.08
CA TYR A 154 2.41 -7.38 4.05
C TYR A 154 2.04 -7.92 2.66
N MET A 155 1.64 -7.01 1.79
CA MET A 155 1.30 -7.24 0.39
C MET A 155 2.20 -6.36 -0.46
N LEU A 156 2.70 -6.91 -1.55
CA LEU A 156 3.41 -6.16 -2.58
C LEU A 156 2.44 -5.87 -3.72
N VAL A 157 2.41 -4.62 -4.15
CA VAL A 157 1.71 -4.15 -5.35
C VAL A 157 2.77 -3.60 -6.31
N ILE A 158 2.70 -3.96 -7.58
CA ILE A 158 3.59 -3.43 -8.61
C ILE A 158 2.77 -2.84 -9.75
N HIS A 159 3.27 -1.75 -10.33
CA HIS A 159 2.72 -1.10 -11.51
C HIS A 159 3.78 -1.06 -12.61
N ASP A 160 3.39 -1.40 -13.84
CA ASP A 160 4.23 -1.13 -15.02
C ASP A 160 4.03 0.30 -15.54
N SER A 161 4.81 0.69 -16.55
CA SER A 161 4.72 2.03 -17.16
C SER A 161 3.39 2.32 -17.88
N ALA A 162 2.56 1.29 -18.10
CA ALA A 162 1.21 1.40 -18.64
C ALA A 162 0.13 1.36 -17.54
N ASP A 163 0.54 1.49 -16.28
CA ASP A 163 -0.28 1.44 -15.07
C ASP A 163 -1.08 0.12 -14.93
N LYS A 164 -0.47 -0.99 -15.36
CA LYS A 164 -1.00 -2.34 -15.11
C LYS A 164 -0.51 -2.88 -13.79
N THR A 165 -1.44 -3.45 -13.03
CA THR A 165 -1.19 -3.91 -11.67
C THR A 165 -0.97 -5.43 -11.60
N ALA A 166 0.02 -5.84 -10.80
CA ALA A 166 0.06 -7.17 -10.21
C ALA A 166 0.28 -7.05 -8.71
N TRP A 167 -0.30 -7.95 -7.93
CA TRP A 167 -0.12 -7.94 -6.49
C TRP A 167 -0.16 -9.34 -5.88
N GLY A 168 0.44 -9.45 -4.71
CA GLY A 168 0.44 -10.68 -3.92
C GLY A 168 1.03 -10.44 -2.54
N TYR A 169 0.99 -11.47 -1.72
CA TYR A 169 1.38 -11.41 -0.32
C TYR A 169 2.88 -11.68 -0.17
N ILE A 170 3.56 -10.86 0.62
CA ILE A 170 4.99 -11.02 0.88
C ILE A 170 5.15 -12.17 1.89
N ASP A 171 5.95 -13.17 1.52
CA ASP A 171 6.36 -14.25 2.43
C ASP A 171 7.80 -14.07 2.88
N VAL A 172 8.51 -15.14 3.24
CA VAL A 172 9.89 -15.07 3.71
C VAL A 172 10.80 -14.40 2.67
N ALA A 173 11.66 -13.50 3.15
CA ALA A 173 12.82 -13.07 2.42
C ALA A 173 13.75 -14.27 2.45
N ASP A 174 14.17 -14.69 1.26
CA ASP A 174 15.09 -15.80 1.20
C ASP A 174 16.45 -15.36 1.74
N SER A 175 17.29 -16.36 1.94
CA SER A 175 18.68 -16.18 2.35
C SER A 175 19.55 -15.60 1.22
N ALA A 176 20.71 -16.19 0.97
CA ALA A 176 21.54 -15.77 -0.15
C ALA A 176 20.82 -16.07 -1.48
N GLU A 177 21.02 -15.21 -2.48
CA GLU A 177 20.53 -15.49 -3.83
C GLU A 177 21.12 -16.80 -4.35
N ASP A 178 20.24 -17.75 -4.68
CA ASP A 178 20.62 -18.96 -5.41
C ASP A 178 20.39 -18.76 -6.91
N THR A 179 21.37 -19.19 -7.69
CA THR A 179 21.29 -19.23 -9.15
C THR A 179 21.47 -20.64 -9.68
N GLY A 180 20.84 -20.91 -10.82
CA GLY A 180 20.98 -22.16 -11.56
C GLY A 180 22.34 -22.30 -12.25
N SER A 181 22.41 -23.23 -13.19
CA SER A 181 23.59 -23.42 -14.05
C SER A 181 23.85 -22.19 -14.93
N GLU A 182 25.10 -22.09 -15.40
CA GLU A 182 25.45 -21.14 -16.46
C GLU A 182 24.71 -21.50 -17.75
N GLU A 183 24.02 -20.51 -18.31
CA GLU A 183 23.24 -20.64 -19.54
C GLU A 183 24.03 -20.19 -20.78
N VAL A 184 25.11 -19.42 -20.60
CA VAL A 184 26.03 -19.09 -21.69
C VAL A 184 26.88 -20.32 -22.01
N GLY A 185 26.86 -20.74 -23.27
CA GLY A 185 27.65 -21.88 -23.74
C GLY A 185 29.14 -21.55 -23.94
N ALA A 186 29.82 -22.37 -24.73
CA ALA A 186 31.26 -22.24 -24.99
C ALA A 186 31.61 -21.53 -26.32
N GLY A 187 30.62 -21.09 -27.08
CA GLY A 187 30.77 -20.43 -28.37
C GLY A 187 31.22 -18.97 -28.24
N ASN A 188 32.20 -18.57 -29.05
CA ASN A 188 32.74 -17.21 -29.00
C ASN A 188 31.72 -16.17 -29.45
N CYS A 189 31.59 -15.05 -28.74
CA CYS A 189 30.79 -13.90 -29.14
C CYS A 189 31.09 -13.48 -30.59
N THR A 190 30.09 -12.93 -31.27
CA THR A 190 30.22 -12.51 -32.67
C THR A 190 29.73 -11.07 -32.86
N SER A 191 30.23 -10.39 -33.89
CA SER A 191 29.57 -9.22 -34.44
C SER A 191 28.72 -9.67 -35.63
N ALA A 192 27.40 -9.53 -35.51
CA ALA A 192 26.48 -9.94 -36.56
C ALA A 192 25.33 -8.92 -36.68
N GLY A 193 25.25 -8.28 -37.84
CA GLY A 193 24.21 -7.30 -38.19
C GLY A 193 24.40 -6.76 -39.62
N PRO A 194 23.50 -5.88 -40.10
CA PRO A 194 23.67 -5.19 -41.38
C PRO A 194 24.90 -4.26 -41.38
N THR A 195 25.31 -3.78 -40.20
CA THR A 195 26.58 -3.11 -39.96
C THR A 195 27.30 -3.76 -38.78
N ASN A 196 28.55 -4.13 -39.02
CA ASN A 196 29.44 -4.67 -38.00
C ASN A 196 30.32 -3.57 -37.42
N TYR A 197 30.85 -3.81 -36.22
CA TYR A 197 31.95 -3.01 -35.69
C TYR A 197 33.14 -3.05 -36.65
N ASP A 198 33.85 -1.93 -36.78
CA ASP A 198 35.02 -1.82 -37.67
C ASP A 198 36.16 -2.74 -37.20
N THR A 199 36.26 -2.92 -35.88
CA THR A 199 37.13 -3.93 -35.26
C THR A 199 36.32 -4.72 -34.25
N PHE A 200 36.42 -6.04 -34.32
CA PHE A 200 35.84 -6.97 -33.35
C PHE A 200 36.86 -8.07 -33.06
N ASP A 201 37.51 -8.00 -31.90
CA ASP A 201 38.57 -8.91 -31.49
C ASP A 201 38.41 -9.34 -30.03
N GLY A 202 39.35 -10.15 -29.54
CA GLY A 202 39.28 -10.70 -28.17
C GLY A 202 38.05 -11.58 -27.90
N ALA A 203 37.34 -12.01 -28.95
CA ALA A 203 36.08 -12.73 -28.83
C ALA A 203 36.25 -14.10 -28.16
N SER A 204 35.48 -14.32 -27.11
CA SER A 204 35.38 -15.54 -26.32
C SER A 204 33.92 -15.78 -25.94
N ALA A 205 33.63 -16.89 -25.26
CA ALA A 205 32.28 -17.16 -24.77
C ALA A 205 31.75 -16.08 -23.82
N THR A 206 32.64 -15.41 -23.08
CA THR A 206 32.25 -14.50 -22.00
C THR A 206 32.72 -13.06 -22.21
N GLY A 207 33.15 -12.71 -23.42
CA GLY A 207 33.62 -11.35 -23.69
C GLY A 207 34.15 -11.12 -25.09
N PHE A 208 34.32 -9.84 -25.43
CA PHE A 208 34.83 -9.35 -26.70
C PHE A 208 35.28 -7.89 -26.56
N HIS A 209 36.00 -7.40 -27.55
CA HIS A 209 36.35 -6.00 -27.72
C HIS A 209 35.85 -5.48 -29.07
N ALA A 210 35.21 -4.32 -29.05
CA ALA A 210 34.52 -3.75 -30.21
C ALA A 210 34.90 -2.27 -30.41
N ILE A 211 35.23 -1.91 -31.65
CA ILE A 211 35.56 -0.54 -32.06
C ILE A 211 34.67 -0.14 -33.24
N LYS A 212 34.03 1.02 -33.11
CA LYS A 212 33.41 1.75 -34.22
C LYS A 212 34.12 3.08 -34.40
N THR A 213 34.69 3.28 -35.59
CA THR A 213 35.47 4.49 -35.96
C THR A 213 34.68 5.47 -36.82
N THR A 214 33.53 5.05 -37.35
CA THR A 214 32.67 5.88 -38.20
C THR A 214 31.23 5.90 -37.70
N ALA A 215 30.60 7.09 -37.69
CA ALA A 215 29.18 7.20 -37.40
C ALA A 215 28.35 6.48 -38.48
N GLY A 216 27.31 5.73 -38.11
CA GLY A 216 26.54 4.95 -39.09
C GLY A 216 25.26 4.30 -38.56
N ASP A 217 24.90 3.14 -39.13
CA ASP A 217 23.74 2.36 -38.71
C ASP A 217 23.98 1.60 -37.39
N THR A 218 23.01 0.81 -36.94
CA THR A 218 23.11 0.05 -35.68
C THR A 218 24.17 -1.04 -35.74
N ASP A 219 25.22 -0.88 -34.91
CA ASP A 219 26.26 -1.90 -34.73
C ASP A 219 25.85 -2.89 -33.66
N ILE A 220 26.12 -4.18 -33.91
CA ILE A 220 25.69 -5.28 -33.06
C ILE A 220 26.86 -6.21 -32.73
N ALA A 221 26.98 -6.52 -31.45
CA ALA A 221 27.75 -7.64 -30.91
C ALA A 221 26.82 -8.55 -30.11
N ASN A 222 27.07 -9.86 -30.09
CA ASN A 222 26.19 -10.80 -29.40
C ASN A 222 26.92 -12.07 -28.96
N THR A 223 26.30 -12.81 -28.04
CA THR A 223 26.70 -14.19 -27.71
C THR A 223 26.45 -15.10 -28.92
N ALA A 224 27.39 -16.00 -29.24
CA ALA A 224 27.18 -16.98 -30.32
C ALA A 224 26.15 -18.04 -29.95
N ASP A 225 26.11 -18.41 -28.67
CA ASP A 225 25.25 -19.50 -28.24
C ASP A 225 23.82 -19.03 -28.05
N GLN A 226 22.91 -19.92 -28.45
CA GLN A 226 21.50 -19.81 -28.14
C GLN A 226 21.28 -20.17 -26.67
N ILE A 227 20.85 -19.18 -25.90
CA ILE A 227 20.40 -19.31 -24.52
C ILE A 227 18.95 -19.79 -24.55
N SER A 228 18.63 -20.80 -23.72
CA SER A 228 17.27 -21.32 -23.58
C SER A 228 16.49 -20.47 -22.58
N TRP A 229 15.66 -19.57 -23.10
CA TRP A 229 14.77 -18.75 -22.30
C TRP A 229 13.45 -19.49 -22.06
N VAL A 230 13.07 -19.61 -20.80
CA VAL A 230 11.80 -20.22 -20.40
C VAL A 230 10.88 -19.12 -19.89
N ALA A 231 9.65 -19.10 -20.43
CA ALA A 231 8.66 -18.10 -20.07
C ALA A 231 8.46 -18.03 -18.54
N ASN A 232 8.29 -16.83 -18.02
CA ASN A 232 8.03 -16.49 -16.62
C ASN A 232 9.15 -16.86 -15.64
N LYS A 233 10.36 -17.14 -16.14
CA LYS A 233 11.55 -17.30 -15.31
C LYS A 233 12.35 -16.01 -15.22
N LEU A 234 12.92 -15.78 -14.03
CA LEU A 234 13.83 -14.68 -13.75
C LEU A 234 15.27 -15.13 -14.02
N TYR A 235 16.01 -14.33 -14.76
CA TYR A 235 17.41 -14.54 -15.09
C TYR A 235 18.25 -13.38 -14.56
N LYS A 236 19.45 -13.69 -14.10
CA LYS A 236 20.48 -12.73 -13.74
C LYS A 236 21.54 -12.72 -14.84
N ILE A 237 21.74 -11.55 -15.42
CA ILE A 237 22.75 -11.28 -16.43
C ILE A 237 23.82 -10.41 -15.78
N THR A 238 25.06 -10.89 -15.75
CA THR A 238 26.20 -10.12 -15.23
C THR A 238 27.29 -10.00 -16.29
N PHE A 239 27.95 -8.85 -16.34
CA PHE A 239 29.14 -8.64 -17.15
C PHE A 239 29.91 -7.41 -16.63
N THR A 240 31.15 -7.25 -17.08
CA THR A 240 31.93 -6.05 -16.89
C THR A 240 32.16 -5.38 -18.22
N GLU A 241 31.74 -4.12 -18.32
CA GLU A 241 32.01 -3.26 -19.45
C GLU A 241 33.18 -2.34 -19.12
N ASN A 242 34.08 -2.13 -20.08
CA ASN A 242 35.11 -1.11 -20.01
C ASN A 242 35.01 -0.22 -21.23
N LEU A 243 34.47 0.98 -21.05
CA LEU A 243 34.36 2.01 -22.07
C LEU A 243 35.68 2.77 -22.20
N ALA A 244 36.38 2.59 -23.31
CA ALA A 244 37.58 3.35 -23.62
C ALA A 244 37.25 4.72 -24.24
N SER A 245 36.25 4.77 -25.13
CA SER A 245 35.76 6.03 -25.71
C SER A 245 34.32 5.91 -26.25
N GLY A 246 33.63 7.05 -26.40
CA GLY A 246 32.29 7.09 -27.00
C GLY A 246 31.15 6.87 -25.99
N LEU A 247 30.21 6.00 -26.35
CA LEU A 247 29.04 5.65 -25.54
C LEU A 247 29.07 4.18 -25.14
N VAL A 248 28.43 3.87 -24.02
CA VAL A 248 28.16 2.50 -23.56
C VAL A 248 27.10 1.84 -24.46
N PRO A 249 27.24 0.55 -24.82
CA PRO A 249 26.22 -0.18 -25.55
C PRO A 249 24.94 -0.34 -24.73
N LYS A 250 23.82 -0.57 -25.39
CA LYS A 250 22.62 -1.10 -24.73
C LYS A 250 22.67 -2.62 -24.74
N LEU A 251 22.15 -3.25 -23.69
CA LEU A 251 21.87 -4.69 -23.68
C LEU A 251 20.43 -4.94 -24.16
N ARG A 252 20.24 -5.94 -25.00
CA ARG A 252 18.94 -6.48 -25.40
C ARG A 252 18.99 -8.01 -25.39
N VAL A 253 17.92 -8.65 -24.93
CA VAL A 253 17.70 -10.09 -25.11
C VAL A 253 16.82 -10.30 -26.35
N THR A 254 17.28 -11.11 -27.30
CA THR A 254 16.61 -11.26 -28.61
C THR A 254 16.62 -12.71 -29.09
N THR A 255 15.66 -13.07 -29.94
CA THR A 255 15.52 -14.41 -30.54
C THR A 255 16.69 -14.81 -31.46
N ALA A 256 17.36 -13.86 -32.08
CA ALA A 256 18.52 -14.06 -32.95
C ALA A 256 19.30 -12.75 -33.15
N ALA A 257 20.42 -12.77 -33.88
CA ALA A 257 21.10 -11.54 -34.27
C ALA A 257 20.18 -10.68 -35.16
N GLY A 258 19.81 -9.49 -34.70
CA GLY A 258 18.81 -8.64 -35.35
C GLY A 258 17.37 -9.16 -35.32
N GLY A 259 17.09 -10.18 -34.49
CA GLY A 259 15.77 -10.76 -34.30
C GLY A 259 14.82 -9.88 -33.48
N GLY A 260 13.61 -10.39 -33.26
CA GLY A 260 12.64 -9.76 -32.36
C GLY A 260 13.14 -9.80 -30.91
N SER A 261 12.83 -8.73 -30.17
CA SER A 261 13.13 -8.62 -28.74
C SER A 261 12.32 -9.65 -27.94
N ILE A 262 12.95 -10.28 -26.95
CA ILE A 262 12.32 -11.14 -25.92
C ILE A 262 12.09 -10.32 -24.63
N GLY A 263 12.61 -9.09 -24.57
CA GLY A 263 12.38 -8.14 -23.49
C GLY A 263 12.86 -6.75 -23.83
N TYR A 264 13.12 -5.94 -22.81
CA TYR A 264 13.47 -4.54 -23.00
C TYR A 264 14.96 -4.32 -23.20
N ASP A 265 15.23 -3.18 -23.85
CA ASP A 265 16.55 -2.58 -23.85
C ASP A 265 16.91 -2.12 -22.45
N LYS A 266 18.03 -2.61 -21.92
CA LYS A 266 18.57 -2.13 -20.66
C LYS A 266 19.80 -1.29 -20.94
N ALA A 267 19.83 -0.10 -20.33
CA ALA A 267 21.03 0.72 -20.31
C ALA A 267 22.12 -0.03 -19.54
N THR A 268 23.35 0.03 -20.03
CA THR A 268 24.52 -0.47 -19.31
C THR A 268 25.29 0.70 -18.74
N VAL A 269 26.24 0.40 -17.85
CA VAL A 269 27.17 1.36 -17.27
C VAL A 269 28.60 0.90 -17.50
N ASN A 270 29.52 1.85 -17.61
CA ASN A 270 30.95 1.53 -17.58
C ASN A 270 31.30 0.93 -16.21
N GLY A 271 31.85 -0.29 -16.20
CA GLY A 271 32.12 -1.07 -15.00
C GLY A 271 31.26 -2.32 -14.89
N ALA A 272 30.96 -2.73 -13.65
CA ALA A 272 30.18 -3.94 -13.38
C ALA A 272 28.69 -3.69 -13.64
N ASN A 273 28.06 -4.60 -14.38
CA ASN A 273 26.64 -4.60 -14.69
C ASN A 273 25.99 -5.85 -14.11
N THR A 274 24.83 -5.68 -13.49
CA THR A 274 23.94 -6.77 -13.06
C THR A 274 22.54 -6.39 -13.49
N ILE A 275 21.95 -7.18 -14.37
CA ILE A 275 20.64 -6.94 -14.97
C ILE A 275 19.77 -8.15 -14.68
N TYR A 276 18.57 -7.91 -14.15
CA TYR A 276 17.54 -8.92 -13.99
C TYR A 276 16.60 -8.87 -15.19
N PHE A 277 16.28 -10.03 -15.72
CA PHE A 277 15.50 -10.18 -16.95
C PHE A 277 14.47 -11.29 -16.77
N ILE A 278 13.27 -11.07 -17.27
CA ILE A 278 12.18 -12.05 -17.21
C ILE A 278 11.81 -12.38 -18.63
N SER A 279 11.89 -13.65 -18.97
CA SER A 279 11.47 -14.06 -20.29
C SER A 279 9.96 -14.12 -20.37
N ASP A 280 9.37 -13.41 -21.33
CA ASP A 280 7.93 -13.44 -21.62
C ASP A 280 7.50 -14.70 -22.39
N THR A 281 8.46 -15.39 -23.01
CA THR A 281 8.23 -16.44 -23.99
C THR A 281 9.19 -17.61 -23.78
N THR A 282 8.76 -18.83 -24.12
CA THR A 282 9.68 -19.97 -24.10
C THR A 282 10.32 -20.08 -25.48
N THR A 283 11.59 -19.71 -25.59
CA THR A 283 12.29 -19.62 -26.86
C THR A 283 13.81 -19.76 -26.67
N THR A 284 14.54 -19.87 -27.78
CA THR A 284 15.99 -19.72 -27.80
C THR A 284 16.36 -18.31 -28.25
N GLY A 285 17.38 -17.71 -27.64
CA GLY A 285 17.81 -16.36 -28.00
C GLY A 285 19.27 -16.09 -27.66
N ILE A 286 19.70 -14.84 -27.77
CA ILE A 286 21.06 -14.38 -27.51
C ILE A 286 21.03 -13.10 -26.67
N LEU A 287 22.16 -12.80 -26.03
CA LEU A 287 22.42 -11.45 -25.52
C LEU A 287 23.00 -10.60 -26.65
N MET A 288 22.45 -9.41 -26.84
CA MET A 288 22.86 -8.46 -27.86
C MET A 288 23.30 -7.14 -27.22
N PHE A 289 24.52 -6.72 -27.52
CA PHE A 289 25.08 -5.43 -27.16
C PHE A 289 25.09 -4.55 -28.40
N TYR A 290 24.48 -3.37 -28.36
CA TYR A 290 24.29 -2.59 -29.57
C TYR A 290 24.24 -1.07 -29.33
N HIS A 291 24.56 -0.31 -30.38
CA HIS A 291 24.40 1.15 -30.42
C HIS A 291 23.33 1.55 -31.43
N ILE A 292 22.42 2.44 -31.05
CA ILE A 292 21.49 3.06 -32.01
C ILE A 292 22.22 4.21 -32.70
N GLY A 293 22.22 4.22 -34.04
CA GLY A 293 22.85 5.28 -34.84
C GLY A 293 24.38 5.24 -34.86
N GLY A 294 24.96 4.05 -34.69
CA GLY A 294 26.35 3.72 -35.05
C GLY A 294 27.41 4.65 -34.53
N GLN A 295 27.25 5.16 -33.31
CA GLN A 295 28.16 6.17 -32.76
C GLN A 295 29.60 5.64 -32.63
N VAL A 296 30.57 6.52 -32.87
CA VAL A 296 31.99 6.22 -32.65
C VAL A 296 32.17 5.79 -31.20
N SER A 297 32.69 4.59 -30.99
CA SER A 297 32.76 3.94 -29.68
C SER A 297 33.88 2.90 -29.64
N GLU A 298 34.46 2.71 -28.47
CA GLU A 298 35.43 1.66 -28.19
C GLU A 298 35.15 1.11 -26.80
N TYR A 299 34.80 -0.16 -26.72
CA TYR A 299 34.47 -0.80 -25.45
C TYR A 299 34.83 -2.28 -25.45
N THR A 300 35.08 -2.79 -24.24
CA THR A 300 35.29 -4.22 -23.98
C THR A 300 34.17 -4.74 -23.09
N ILE A 301 33.60 -5.89 -23.44
CA ILE A 301 32.73 -6.67 -22.56
C ILE A 301 33.51 -7.89 -22.08
N SER A 302 33.40 -8.21 -20.79
CA SER A 302 34.04 -9.37 -20.18
C SER A 302 33.14 -9.98 -19.10
N ASN A 303 33.44 -11.21 -18.70
CA ASN A 303 32.74 -11.94 -17.63
C ASN A 303 31.21 -12.03 -17.84
N ILE A 304 30.76 -12.16 -19.10
CA ILE A 304 29.34 -12.43 -19.38
C ILE A 304 28.94 -13.72 -18.68
N SER A 305 27.87 -13.67 -17.89
CA SER A 305 27.24 -14.81 -17.23
C SER A 305 25.73 -14.60 -17.25
N VAL A 306 24.99 -15.67 -17.55
CA VAL A 306 23.53 -15.72 -17.51
C VAL A 306 23.13 -16.93 -16.71
N LYS A 307 22.34 -16.71 -15.65
CA LYS A 307 21.84 -17.79 -14.82
C LYS A 307 20.39 -17.56 -14.46
N GLU A 308 19.61 -18.63 -14.41
CA GLU A 308 18.29 -18.57 -13.79
C GLU A 308 18.44 -18.20 -12.31
N VAL A 309 17.66 -17.24 -11.82
CA VAL A 309 17.51 -16.99 -10.39
C VAL A 309 16.55 -18.04 -9.85
N THR A 310 17.03 -18.91 -8.96
CA THR A 310 16.20 -19.97 -8.36
C THR A 310 15.67 -19.56 -6.99
N HIS A 311 16.38 -18.68 -6.27
CA HIS A 311 15.91 -17.99 -5.06
C HIS A 311 16.35 -16.52 -5.08
N VAL A 312 15.50 -15.62 -4.62
CA VAL A 312 15.82 -14.17 -4.53
C VAL A 312 16.60 -13.92 -3.25
N GLY A 313 17.64 -13.08 -3.26
CA GLY A 313 18.40 -12.80 -2.03
C GLY A 313 17.63 -11.92 -1.03
N GLU A 314 18.33 -11.37 -0.03
CA GLU A 314 17.77 -10.41 0.96
C GLU A 314 17.09 -9.18 0.32
N ASP A 315 17.46 -8.83 -0.91
CA ASP A 315 16.86 -7.74 -1.70
C ASP A 315 15.66 -8.19 -2.56
N GLY A 316 15.09 -9.35 -2.26
CA GLY A 316 13.86 -9.84 -2.86
C GLY A 316 13.03 -10.70 -1.91
N VAL A 317 11.81 -10.99 -2.36
CA VAL A 317 10.78 -11.68 -1.59
C VAL A 317 10.05 -12.73 -2.43
N LEU A 318 9.57 -13.78 -1.76
CA LEU A 318 8.61 -14.70 -2.34
C LEU A 318 7.22 -14.10 -2.28
N ILE A 319 6.41 -14.35 -3.31
CA ILE A 319 5.05 -13.82 -3.45
C ILE A 319 4.05 -14.96 -3.34
N MET A 320 3.06 -14.80 -2.44
CA MET A 320 1.98 -15.75 -2.18
C MET A 320 0.64 -15.22 -2.71
N SER A 321 -0.19 -16.14 -3.18
CA SER A 321 -1.48 -15.78 -3.80
C SER A 321 -2.60 -15.50 -2.80
N THR A 322 -2.40 -15.86 -1.53
CA THR A 322 -3.37 -15.65 -0.45
C THR A 322 -2.64 -15.39 0.86
N LYS A 323 -3.24 -14.57 1.74
CA LYS A 323 -2.71 -14.30 3.08
C LYS A 323 -2.62 -15.59 3.89
N GLY A 324 -1.44 -15.90 4.45
CA GLY A 324 -1.19 -17.13 5.20
C GLY A 324 -1.23 -18.40 4.33
N GLY A 325 -1.23 -18.25 3.01
CA GLY A 325 -1.24 -19.37 2.07
C GLY A 325 0.16 -19.89 1.77
N THR A 326 0.25 -21.05 1.10
CA THR A 326 1.53 -21.67 0.71
C THR A 326 1.74 -21.69 -0.80
N THR A 327 0.79 -21.15 -1.57
CA THR A 327 0.85 -21.16 -3.04
C THR A 327 1.61 -19.94 -3.52
N GLN A 328 2.87 -20.17 -3.90
CA GLN A 328 3.78 -19.16 -4.41
C GLN A 328 3.42 -18.72 -5.83
N SER A 329 2.45 -17.80 -5.90
CA SER A 329 1.90 -17.20 -7.10
C SER A 329 1.47 -15.78 -6.78
N TRP A 330 1.33 -14.91 -7.78
CA TRP A 330 0.62 -13.64 -7.59
C TRP A 330 -0.86 -13.90 -7.33
N ALA A 331 -1.48 -13.06 -6.52
CA ALA A 331 -2.91 -13.12 -6.23
C ALA A 331 -3.72 -12.59 -7.41
N LEU A 332 -3.22 -11.54 -8.07
CA LEU A 332 -3.78 -11.00 -9.30
C LEU A 332 -2.68 -10.50 -10.22
N GLN A 333 -2.92 -10.66 -11.53
CA GLN A 333 -2.12 -10.08 -12.60
C GLN A 333 -3.10 -9.49 -13.62
N GLU A 334 -3.01 -8.20 -13.88
CA GLU A 334 -3.76 -7.61 -14.97
C GLU A 334 -3.24 -8.10 -16.34
N SER A 335 -4.17 -8.28 -17.27
CA SER A 335 -3.81 -8.74 -18.62
C SER A 335 -2.90 -7.74 -19.30
N GLY A 336 -1.71 -8.20 -19.70
CA GLY A 336 -0.75 -7.40 -20.44
C GLY A 336 0.23 -6.59 -19.59
N ILE A 337 0.28 -6.84 -18.27
CA ILE A 337 1.33 -6.25 -17.42
C ILE A 337 2.72 -6.64 -17.92
N ASP A 338 3.62 -5.65 -17.95
CA ASP A 338 5.00 -5.80 -18.40
C ASP A 338 6.00 -5.77 -17.23
N LEU A 339 6.45 -6.95 -16.80
CA LEU A 339 7.37 -7.04 -15.67
C LEU A 339 8.80 -6.62 -15.98
N ASN A 340 9.16 -6.46 -17.26
CA ASN A 340 10.47 -5.94 -17.60
C ASN A 340 10.49 -4.40 -17.56
N ASP A 341 9.33 -3.77 -17.36
CA ASP A 341 9.09 -2.32 -17.35
C ASP A 341 8.25 -1.89 -16.13
N ILE A 342 8.61 -2.42 -14.95
CA ILE A 342 8.04 -2.01 -13.67
C ILE A 342 8.42 -0.54 -13.43
N ASP A 343 7.42 0.32 -13.26
CA ASP A 343 7.57 1.75 -13.03
C ASP A 343 7.61 2.06 -11.52
N SER A 344 6.70 1.44 -10.76
CA SER A 344 6.61 1.61 -9.30
C SER A 344 6.20 0.32 -8.58
N PHE A 345 6.41 0.31 -7.27
CA PHE A 345 5.89 -0.72 -6.38
C PHE A 345 5.50 -0.11 -5.03
N GLU A 346 4.54 -0.73 -4.36
CA GLU A 346 4.09 -0.37 -3.02
C GLU A 346 4.14 -1.62 -2.12
N VAL A 347 4.49 -1.43 -0.85
CA VAL A 347 4.33 -2.45 0.19
C VAL A 347 3.25 -1.99 1.17
N LEU A 348 2.20 -2.78 1.31
CA LEU A 348 1.00 -2.44 2.07
C LEU A 348 0.78 -3.43 3.21
N LYS A 349 0.38 -2.94 4.38
CA LYS A 349 -0.14 -3.81 5.45
C LYS A 349 -1.45 -4.45 5.05
N THR A 350 -1.64 -5.69 5.47
CA THR A 350 -2.80 -6.50 5.10
C THR A 350 -3.92 -6.46 6.14
N ASP A 351 -3.87 -5.52 7.09
CA ASP A 351 -4.86 -5.38 8.17
C ASP A 351 -6.28 -5.14 7.62
N PHE A 352 -6.38 -4.51 6.45
CA PHE A 352 -7.65 -4.26 5.75
C PHE A 352 -7.95 -5.25 4.62
N GLN A 353 -7.18 -6.33 4.49
CA GLN A 353 -7.49 -7.46 3.60
C GLN A 353 -8.47 -8.42 4.27
N ILE A 354 -9.69 -7.92 4.45
CA ILE A 354 -10.74 -8.60 5.19
C ILE A 354 -11.58 -9.39 4.19
N THR A 355 -11.41 -10.71 4.17
CA THR A 355 -12.18 -11.64 3.33
C THR A 355 -13.33 -12.31 4.07
N GLY A 356 -13.34 -12.20 5.41
CA GLY A 356 -14.32 -12.83 6.30
C GLY A 356 -15.31 -11.84 6.93
N ALA A 357 -15.74 -12.17 8.15
CA ALA A 357 -16.62 -11.30 8.93
C ALA A 357 -15.99 -9.91 9.15
N LEU A 358 -16.82 -8.87 9.10
CA LEU A 358 -16.42 -7.48 9.13
C LEU A 358 -17.42 -6.66 9.92
N SER A 359 -16.92 -5.77 10.76
CA SER A 359 -17.71 -4.72 11.42
C SER A 359 -17.09 -3.37 11.11
N VAL A 360 -17.89 -2.43 10.61
CA VAL A 360 -17.46 -1.06 10.32
C VAL A 360 -18.37 -0.12 11.08
N PHE A 361 -17.79 0.80 11.86
CA PHE A 361 -18.51 1.83 12.61
C PHE A 361 -17.79 3.16 12.50
N MET A 362 -18.54 4.25 12.40
CA MET A 362 -18.01 5.61 12.28
C MET A 362 -18.99 6.64 12.82
N TRP A 363 -18.45 7.79 13.25
CA TRP A 363 -19.23 9.00 13.41
C TRP A 363 -19.20 9.77 12.10
N VAL A 364 -20.37 10.19 11.62
CA VAL A 364 -20.52 10.95 10.37
C VAL A 364 -21.43 12.15 10.60
N LYS A 365 -21.09 13.26 9.96
CA LYS A 365 -21.93 14.46 9.88
C LYS A 365 -21.99 14.87 8.40
N PRO A 366 -23.02 14.45 7.67
CA PRO A 366 -23.24 14.95 6.31
C PRO A 366 -23.50 16.47 6.32
N ASP A 367 -23.22 17.14 5.21
CA ASP A 367 -23.52 18.57 5.06
C ASP A 367 -25.01 18.82 4.72
N ASP A 368 -25.67 17.86 4.06
CA ASP A 368 -27.08 17.96 3.65
C ASP A 368 -27.89 16.68 3.92
N GLY A 369 -27.25 15.61 4.41
CA GLY A 369 -27.85 14.29 4.64
C GLY A 369 -28.32 13.54 3.39
N GLN A 370 -28.43 14.21 2.24
CA GLN A 370 -28.99 13.69 0.99
C GLN A 370 -28.18 14.25 -0.18
N PRO A 371 -27.10 13.56 -0.57
CA PRO A 371 -26.16 14.08 -1.56
C PRO A 371 -26.85 14.44 -2.88
N GLU A 372 -26.54 15.63 -3.39
CA GLU A 372 -27.04 16.08 -4.69
C GLU A 372 -26.27 15.42 -5.85
N GLY A 373 -26.95 14.62 -6.66
CA GLY A 373 -26.40 14.15 -7.95
C GLY A 373 -25.65 12.83 -7.93
N GLY A 374 -25.59 12.12 -6.80
CA GLY A 374 -24.93 10.82 -6.72
C GLY A 374 -25.01 10.18 -5.33
N VAL A 375 -24.46 8.97 -5.20
CA VAL A 375 -24.25 8.34 -3.90
C VAL A 375 -22.87 8.73 -3.37
N GLU A 376 -22.72 8.80 -2.05
CA GLU A 376 -21.46 9.17 -1.40
C GLU A 376 -20.88 7.97 -0.65
N HIS A 377 -19.63 7.62 -0.95
CA HIS A 377 -18.92 6.54 -0.28
C HIS A 377 -18.33 7.06 1.03
N LEU A 378 -18.92 6.72 2.17
CA LEU A 378 -18.43 7.17 3.48
C LEU A 378 -17.13 6.44 3.87
N LEU A 379 -17.04 5.17 3.50
CA LEU A 379 -15.81 4.37 3.55
C LEU A 379 -15.88 3.32 2.44
N SER A 380 -14.76 3.03 1.79
CA SER A 380 -14.71 2.03 0.73
C SER A 380 -13.35 1.35 0.62
N LYS A 381 -13.35 0.08 0.21
CA LYS A 381 -12.18 -0.61 -0.32
C LYS A 381 -12.54 -1.09 -1.72
N LEU A 382 -12.47 -0.16 -2.67
CA LEU A 382 -12.81 -0.44 -4.05
C LEU A 382 -12.19 0.54 -5.03
N ARG A 383 -11.91 0.02 -6.23
CA ARG A 383 -11.76 0.79 -7.46
C ARG A 383 -13.03 0.72 -8.29
N ALA A 384 -13.51 1.88 -8.71
CA ALA A 384 -14.74 1.97 -9.51
C ALA A 384 -14.58 1.41 -10.92
N VAL A 385 -13.35 1.20 -11.37
CA VAL A 385 -13.00 0.51 -12.62
C VAL A 385 -12.38 -0.84 -12.29
N ASP A 386 -12.58 -1.81 -13.19
CA ASP A 386 -12.01 -3.16 -13.12
C ASP A 386 -12.52 -4.06 -11.98
N LYS A 387 -11.77 -5.13 -11.69
CA LYS A 387 -12.14 -6.20 -10.75
C LYS A 387 -11.61 -5.97 -9.33
N PHE A 388 -11.56 -4.73 -8.87
CA PHE A 388 -10.97 -4.38 -7.58
C PHE A 388 -11.99 -3.83 -6.58
N ARG A 389 -13.21 -4.35 -6.59
CA ARG A 389 -14.26 -3.97 -5.61
C ARG A 389 -14.31 -4.97 -4.47
N SER A 390 -14.33 -4.50 -3.21
CA SER A 390 -14.53 -5.38 -2.06
C SER A 390 -15.77 -4.99 -1.27
N PHE A 391 -15.72 -3.89 -0.51
CA PHE A 391 -16.83 -3.45 0.31
C PHE A 391 -16.92 -1.93 0.43
N SER A 392 -18.10 -1.42 0.79
CA SER A 392 -18.31 0.00 1.08
C SER A 392 -19.54 0.23 1.94
N ILE A 393 -19.52 1.31 2.72
CA ILE A 393 -20.70 1.93 3.31
C ILE A 393 -20.97 3.27 2.60
N ILE A 394 -22.21 3.44 2.17
CA ILE A 394 -22.64 4.45 1.21
C ILE A 394 -23.83 5.23 1.77
N LEU A 395 -23.80 6.55 1.62
CA LEU A 395 -24.94 7.43 1.80
C LEU A 395 -25.66 7.63 0.46
N MET A 396 -26.93 7.26 0.40
CA MET A 396 -27.75 7.34 -0.81
C MET A 396 -28.39 8.75 -0.94
N THR A 397 -28.74 9.15 -2.16
CA THR A 397 -29.41 10.43 -2.46
C THR A 397 -30.74 10.64 -1.71
N ASP A 398 -31.37 9.56 -1.23
CA ASP A 398 -32.62 9.60 -0.46
C ASP A 398 -32.39 9.52 1.06
N GLY A 399 -31.15 9.68 1.52
CA GLY A 399 -30.76 9.69 2.93
C GLY A 399 -30.68 8.31 3.57
N LYS A 400 -30.79 7.25 2.78
CA LYS A 400 -30.62 5.86 3.23
C LYS A 400 -29.14 5.51 3.36
N ILE A 401 -28.87 4.56 4.26
CA ILE A 401 -27.54 3.97 4.40
C ILE A 401 -27.52 2.64 3.66
N ARG A 402 -26.47 2.40 2.89
CA ARG A 402 -26.23 1.13 2.20
C ARG A 402 -24.88 0.54 2.61
N ALA A 403 -24.87 -0.73 2.97
CA ALA A 403 -23.65 -1.54 3.02
C ALA A 403 -23.60 -2.44 1.79
N SER A 404 -22.53 -2.32 1.01
CA SER A 404 -22.34 -3.03 -0.26
C SER A 404 -21.08 -3.87 -0.23
N PHE A 405 -21.12 -5.02 -0.90
CA PHE A 405 -20.05 -6.01 -0.96
C PHE A 405 -19.89 -6.57 -2.37
N SER A 406 -18.75 -7.19 -2.61
CA SER A 406 -18.42 -7.93 -3.82
C SER A 406 -17.73 -9.24 -3.45
N SER A 407 -18.20 -10.35 -4.01
CA SER A 407 -17.53 -11.65 -3.95
C SER A 407 -16.43 -11.83 -5.01
N ASN A 408 -16.46 -11.06 -6.09
CA ASN A 408 -15.67 -11.33 -7.30
C ASN A 408 -14.88 -10.15 -7.84
N GLY A 409 -14.95 -8.99 -7.18
CA GLY A 409 -14.25 -7.78 -7.60
C GLY A 409 -14.96 -6.97 -8.67
N ALA A 410 -15.90 -7.58 -9.41
CA ALA A 410 -16.46 -7.00 -10.62
C ALA A 410 -17.61 -6.04 -10.37
N ASP A 411 -18.45 -6.26 -9.35
CA ASP A 411 -19.60 -5.40 -9.03
C ASP A 411 -19.87 -5.36 -7.53
N LEU A 412 -20.44 -4.25 -7.04
CA LEU A 412 -21.04 -4.13 -5.71
C LEU A 412 -22.52 -4.57 -5.71
N GLY A 413 -22.80 -5.72 -6.32
CA GLY A 413 -24.16 -6.22 -6.53
C GLY A 413 -24.83 -6.78 -5.27
N GLU A 414 -24.06 -6.98 -4.21
CA GLU A 414 -24.47 -7.67 -3.00
C GLU A 414 -24.56 -6.66 -1.86
N TYR A 415 -25.77 -6.23 -1.49
CA TYR A 415 -25.93 -5.11 -0.58
C TYR A 415 -27.17 -5.20 0.31
N LYS A 416 -27.15 -4.39 1.36
CA LYS A 416 -28.32 -4.05 2.17
C LYS A 416 -28.46 -2.54 2.23
N THR A 417 -29.66 -2.04 1.99
CA THR A 417 -30.02 -0.62 2.18
C THR A 417 -31.11 -0.55 3.24
N THR A 418 -31.08 0.46 4.10
CA THR A 418 -32.12 0.67 5.11
C THR A 418 -33.49 0.88 4.46
N ASP A 419 -34.56 0.37 5.08
CA ASP A 419 -35.93 0.50 4.57
C ASP A 419 -36.38 1.98 4.40
N GLY A 420 -35.97 2.84 5.33
CA GLY A 420 -36.24 4.27 5.33
C GLY A 420 -34.97 5.12 5.34
N ALA A 421 -35.14 6.40 5.02
CA ALA A 421 -34.09 7.41 5.17
C ALA A 421 -33.68 7.50 6.65
N PHE A 422 -32.38 7.41 6.91
CA PHE A 422 -31.83 7.67 8.24
C PHE A 422 -31.47 9.16 8.38
N PHE A 423 -30.89 9.74 7.33
CA PHE A 423 -30.63 11.17 7.25
C PHE A 423 -31.77 11.89 6.53
N SER A 424 -32.30 12.94 7.15
CA SER A 424 -33.21 13.86 6.49
C SER A 424 -32.46 14.78 5.53
N ASN A 425 -33.14 15.32 4.52
CA ASN A 425 -32.60 16.39 3.69
C ASN A 425 -32.32 17.64 4.55
N GLY A 426 -31.12 18.22 4.40
CA GLY A 426 -30.57 19.28 5.25
C GLY A 426 -30.08 18.79 6.62
N ALA A 427 -29.80 17.49 6.80
CA ALA A 427 -29.24 17.00 8.06
C ALA A 427 -27.77 17.41 8.20
N GLU A 428 -27.47 18.16 9.26
CA GLU A 428 -26.13 18.64 9.62
C GLU A 428 -25.70 18.15 11.02
N THR A 429 -26.28 17.05 11.52
CA THR A 429 -25.99 16.51 12.86
C THR A 429 -25.04 15.31 12.80
N TRP A 430 -24.22 15.15 13.85
CA TRP A 430 -23.39 13.97 14.02
C TRP A 430 -24.26 12.75 14.35
N HIS A 431 -24.00 11.64 13.65
CA HIS A 431 -24.62 10.34 13.90
C HIS A 431 -23.56 9.25 13.96
N HIS A 432 -23.80 8.24 14.80
CA HIS A 432 -22.97 7.04 14.86
C HIS A 432 -23.59 5.94 14.01
N ILE A 433 -22.96 5.59 12.90
CA ILE A 433 -23.49 4.59 11.97
C ILE A 433 -22.52 3.44 11.76
N GLY A 434 -23.03 2.31 11.27
CA GLY A 434 -22.17 1.20 10.92
C GLY A 434 -22.93 -0.01 10.43
N PHE A 435 -22.19 -1.08 10.13
CA PHE A 435 -22.76 -2.38 9.84
C PHE A 435 -21.92 -3.50 10.46
N VAL A 436 -22.58 -4.64 10.65
CA VAL A 436 -21.94 -5.91 10.99
C VAL A 436 -22.28 -6.93 9.90
N TYR A 437 -21.25 -7.56 9.36
CA TYR A 437 -21.31 -8.64 8.36
C TYR A 437 -20.59 -9.87 8.91
N ASN A 438 -21.19 -11.06 8.76
CA ASN A 438 -20.64 -12.31 9.28
C ASN A 438 -20.47 -13.42 8.22
N GLY A 439 -20.51 -13.09 6.93
CA GLY A 439 -20.51 -14.08 5.85
C GLY A 439 -21.90 -14.53 5.39
N THR A 440 -22.97 -14.20 6.13
CA THR A 440 -24.33 -14.66 5.78
C THR A 440 -25.42 -13.63 6.04
N THR A 441 -25.16 -12.70 6.95
CA THR A 441 -26.10 -11.64 7.35
C THR A 441 -25.39 -10.30 7.37
N ILE A 442 -26.14 -9.26 7.03
CA ILE A 442 -25.74 -7.86 7.24
C ILE A 442 -26.77 -7.22 8.16
N VAL A 443 -26.30 -6.48 9.16
CA VAL A 443 -27.12 -5.63 10.02
C VAL A 443 -26.57 -4.22 9.98
N ILE A 444 -27.40 -3.23 9.65
CA ILE A 444 -27.03 -1.81 9.63
C ILE A 444 -27.54 -1.16 10.91
N TYR A 445 -26.70 -0.32 11.52
CA TYR A 445 -26.97 0.39 12.77
C TYR A 445 -26.90 1.90 12.57
N GLY A 446 -27.74 2.62 13.31
CA GLY A 446 -27.71 4.07 13.46
C GLY A 446 -27.98 4.43 14.92
N ASP A 447 -27.10 5.25 15.50
CA ASP A 447 -27.11 5.69 16.90
C ASP A 447 -27.26 4.54 17.90
N GLY A 448 -26.59 3.42 17.61
CA GLY A 448 -26.58 2.21 18.43
C GLY A 448 -27.81 1.30 18.26
N VAL A 449 -28.76 1.66 17.39
CA VAL A 449 -29.98 0.88 17.13
C VAL A 449 -29.88 0.18 15.78
N ALA A 450 -30.27 -1.09 15.72
CA ALA A 450 -30.37 -1.81 14.45
C ALA A 450 -31.50 -1.21 13.61
N LEU A 451 -31.15 -0.68 12.44
CA LEU A 451 -32.08 -0.07 11.51
C LEU A 451 -32.68 -1.12 10.58
N ASP A 452 -31.85 -2.08 10.15
CA ASP A 452 -32.25 -3.06 9.17
C ASP A 452 -31.33 -4.29 9.18
N SER A 453 -31.84 -5.43 8.73
CA SER A 453 -31.06 -6.68 8.62
C SER A 453 -31.51 -7.51 7.42
N THR A 454 -30.61 -8.35 6.90
CA THR A 454 -30.98 -9.36 5.90
C THR A 454 -30.30 -10.69 6.23
N VAL A 455 -31.10 -11.75 6.20
CA VAL A 455 -30.63 -13.13 6.29
C VAL A 455 -30.65 -13.71 4.89
N GLY A 456 -29.49 -14.23 4.44
CA GLY A 456 -29.24 -14.67 3.08
C GLY A 456 -30.36 -15.46 2.43
N VAL A 457 -31.07 -14.82 1.51
CA VAL A 457 -31.66 -15.44 0.33
C VAL A 457 -31.48 -14.44 -0.82
N GLY A 458 -30.52 -14.70 -1.72
CA GLY A 458 -30.41 -13.99 -3.00
C GLY A 458 -29.31 -12.93 -3.20
N GLY A 459 -28.20 -12.96 -2.46
CA GLY A 459 -27.01 -12.19 -2.86
C GLY A 459 -26.26 -11.45 -1.77
N ILE A 460 -25.97 -12.10 -0.63
CA ILE A 460 -24.90 -11.66 0.28
C ILE A 460 -23.75 -12.66 0.10
N PRO A 461 -22.51 -12.23 -0.13
CA PRO A 461 -21.41 -13.14 -0.39
C PRO A 461 -21.06 -13.92 0.87
N ALA A 462 -20.46 -15.10 0.69
CA ALA A 462 -19.91 -15.89 1.80
C ALA A 462 -18.52 -15.38 2.24
N ALA A 463 -17.82 -14.71 1.33
CA ALA A 463 -16.50 -14.12 1.53
C ALA A 463 -16.38 -12.84 0.71
N LEU A 464 -15.70 -11.84 1.26
CA LEU A 464 -15.41 -10.60 0.54
C LEU A 464 -14.25 -10.81 -0.41
N HIS A 465 -14.28 -10.12 -1.55
CA HIS A 465 -13.21 -10.15 -2.51
C HIS A 465 -11.95 -9.48 -1.96
N ASP A 466 -10.83 -10.16 -2.13
CA ASP A 466 -9.50 -9.68 -1.75
C ASP A 466 -8.89 -8.87 -2.89
N ASN A 467 -8.27 -7.73 -2.60
CA ASN A 467 -7.71 -6.85 -3.64
C ASN A 467 -6.62 -5.89 -3.11
N SER A 468 -5.85 -5.32 -4.03
CA SER A 468 -4.78 -4.37 -3.68
C SER A 468 -5.23 -2.96 -3.36
N GLU A 469 -6.53 -2.64 -3.43
CA GLU A 469 -6.97 -1.25 -3.28
C GLU A 469 -6.83 -0.76 -1.84
N LYS A 470 -6.48 0.51 -1.71
CA LYS A 470 -6.41 1.18 -0.42
C LYS A 470 -7.80 1.30 0.20
N LEU A 471 -7.87 1.30 1.52
CA LEU A 471 -9.11 1.65 2.23
C LEU A 471 -9.23 3.18 2.23
N THR A 472 -10.32 3.70 1.68
CA THR A 472 -10.59 5.14 1.61
C THR A 472 -11.76 5.54 2.50
N ILE A 473 -11.76 6.79 2.95
CA ILE A 473 -12.85 7.40 3.73
C ILE A 473 -13.35 8.61 2.93
N GLY A 474 -14.66 8.71 2.70
CA GLY A 474 -15.33 9.77 1.91
C GLY A 474 -14.94 9.88 0.45
N SER A 475 -14.42 8.80 -0.12
CA SER A 475 -14.13 8.70 -1.53
C SER A 475 -14.15 7.23 -1.93
N GLN A 476 -14.11 7.02 -3.24
CA GLN A 476 -13.68 5.77 -3.87
C GLN A 476 -12.32 6.02 -4.53
N SER A 477 -11.51 4.99 -4.80
CA SER A 477 -10.10 5.14 -5.23
C SER A 477 -9.85 5.77 -6.62
N THR A 478 -10.85 6.42 -7.24
CA THR A 478 -10.65 7.26 -8.41
C THR A 478 -10.41 8.72 -8.01
N PRO A 479 -9.54 9.48 -8.70
CA PRO A 479 -9.34 10.91 -8.42
C PRO A 479 -10.68 11.67 -8.47
N GLY A 480 -11.16 12.04 -7.29
CA GLY A 480 -12.52 12.51 -7.07
C GLY A 480 -12.74 12.59 -5.57
N ASN A 481 -12.19 13.62 -4.95
CA ASN A 481 -12.35 13.86 -3.52
C ASN A 481 -13.77 14.39 -3.28
N TYR A 482 -14.58 13.70 -2.47
CA TYR A 482 -15.92 14.14 -2.10
C TYR A 482 -15.97 14.78 -0.71
N PHE A 483 -14.93 14.64 0.11
CA PHE A 483 -14.80 15.42 1.34
C PHE A 483 -14.31 16.84 1.07
N ARG A 484 -15.16 17.82 1.39
CA ARG A 484 -14.73 19.17 1.73
C ARG A 484 -14.30 19.18 3.19
N TRP A 485 -12.99 19.09 3.43
CA TRP A 485 -12.44 19.45 4.74
C TRP A 485 -12.50 20.97 4.87
N THR A 486 -13.55 21.48 5.51
CA THR A 486 -13.49 22.82 6.12
C THR A 486 -12.66 22.68 7.40
N TYR A 487 -11.38 23.04 7.31
CA TYR A 487 -10.50 23.24 8.46
C TYR A 487 -10.85 24.54 9.20
#